data_AF-A0A165EY12-F1
#
_entry.id   AF-A0A165EY12-F1
#
_cell.length_a   1.000
_cell.length_b   1.000
_cell.length_c   1.000
_cell.angle_alpha   90.00
_cell.angle_beta   90.00
_cell.angle_gamma   90.00
#
_symmetry.space_group_name_H-M   'P 1'
#
loop_
_entity.id
_entity.type
_entity.pdbx_description
1 polymer ?
#
loop_
_entity_poly.entity_id
_entity_poly.type
_entity_poly.pdbx_seq_one_letter_code
_entity_poly.pdbx_strand_id
1 'polypeptide(L)' 'MDQLSTPRLPLEMCDHILDYLWDDHKTLRSCSHVTREWLPTTRMHLFHHVRI' A
#
# COMPACT_ATOMS: atom_id res chain seq x y z
N MET A 1 4.09 26.92 -18.78
CA MET A 1 4.99 25.81 -18.41
C MET A 1 4.12 24.67 -17.98
N ASP A 2 4.18 23.60 -18.76
CA ASP A 2 3.27 22.45 -18.77
C ASP A 2 3.21 21.78 -17.39
N GLN A 3 2.01 21.75 -16.79
CA GLN A 3 1.76 21.01 -15.56
C GLN A 3 1.82 19.53 -15.90
N LEU A 4 3.00 18.92 -15.80
CA LEU A 4 3.19 17.47 -15.77
C LEU A 4 2.44 16.93 -14.56
N SER A 5 1.13 16.72 -14.74
CA SER A 5 0.29 15.95 -13.85
C SER A 5 0.91 14.56 -13.82
N THR A 6 1.65 14.25 -12.75
CA THR A 6 2.11 12.90 -12.51
C THR A 6 0.89 12.00 -12.57
N PRO A 7 0.86 10.99 -13.45
CA PRO A 7 -0.27 10.09 -13.52
C PRO A 7 -0.41 9.45 -12.14
N ARG A 8 -1.46 9.82 -11.42
CA ARG A 8 -1.78 9.17 -10.16
C ARG A 8 -2.39 7.83 -10.50
N LEU A 9 -1.71 6.76 -10.11
CA LEU A 9 -2.28 5.43 -10.20
C LEU A 9 -3.57 5.42 -9.36
N PRO A 10 -4.69 4.91 -9.87
CA PRO A 10 -5.92 4.81 -9.09
C PRO A 10 -5.69 3.94 -7.84
N LEU A 11 -6.43 4.25 -6.78
CA LEU A 11 -6.27 3.60 -5.48
C LEU A 11 -6.53 2.09 -5.55
N GLU A 12 -7.53 1.65 -6.32
CA GLU A 12 -7.81 0.21 -6.54
C GLU A 12 -6.61 -0.56 -7.09
N MET A 13 -5.84 0.04 -8.00
CA MET A 13 -4.65 -0.60 -8.54
C MET A 13 -3.54 -0.68 -7.48
N CYS A 14 -3.41 0.35 -6.64
CA CYS A 14 -2.48 0.31 -5.50
C CYS A 14 -2.88 -0.78 -4.52
N ASP A 15 -4.18 -0.90 -4.19
CA ASP A 15 -4.70 -1.91 -3.29
C ASP A 15 -4.44 -3.32 -3.83
N HIS A 16 -4.67 -3.56 -5.12
CA HIS A 16 -4.32 -4.83 -5.75
C HIS A 16 -2.83 -5.16 -5.66
N ILE A 17 -1.94 -4.17 -5.84
CA ILE A 17 -0.49 -4.38 -5.68
C ILE A 17 -0.17 -4.76 -4.23
N LEU A 18 -0.77 -4.07 -3.25
CA LEU A 18 -0.56 -4.34 -1.83
C LEU A 18 -1.12 -5.71 -1.41
N ASP A 19 -2.24 -6.16 -2.01
CA ASP A 19 -2.82 -7.49 -1.80
C ASP A 19 -1.84 -8.59 -2.18
N TYR A 20 -1.06 -8.45 -3.27
CA TYR A 20 -0.03 -9.44 -3.63
C TYR A 20 1.12 -9.53 -2.63
N LEU A 21 1.30 -8.50 -1.78
CA LEU A 21 2.35 -8.43 -0.78
C LEU A 21 1.91 -8.95 0.59
N TRP A 22 0.75 -9.60 0.70
CA TRP A 22 0.13 -10.01 1.96
C TRP A 22 1.06 -10.81 2.92
N ASP A 23 1.99 -11.61 2.38
CA ASP A 23 2.96 -12.40 3.18
C ASP A 23 4.28 -11.65 3.46
N ASP A 24 4.59 -10.59 2.69
CA ASP A 24 5.80 -9.78 2.86
C ASP A 24 5.55 -8.56 3.75
N HIS A 25 5.49 -8.81 5.06
CA HIS A 25 5.33 -7.76 6.07
C HIS A 25 6.44 -6.70 6.05
N LYS A 26 7.66 -7.04 5.60
CA LYS A 26 8.76 -6.07 5.54
C LYS A 26 8.49 -5.04 4.45
N THR A 27 8.08 -5.51 3.28
CA THR A 27 7.71 -4.65 2.15
C THR A 27 6.47 -3.84 2.47
N LEU A 28 5.42 -4.44 3.05
CA LEU A 28 4.20 -3.73 3.48
C LEU A 28 4.48 -2.62 4.50
N ARG A 29 5.41 -2.84 5.44
CA ARG A 29 5.82 -1.80 6.40
C ARG A 29 6.46 -0.62 5.67
N SER A 30 7.36 -0.86 4.73
CA SER A 30 7.96 0.20 3.91
C SER A 30 6.90 0.96 3.10
N CYS A 31 5.98 0.24 2.47
CA CYS A 31 4.86 0.82 1.71
C CYS A 31 3.97 1.73 2.58
N SER A 32 3.75 1.38 3.86
CA SER A 32 2.94 2.19 4.78
C SER A 32 3.50 3.59 5.06
N HIS A 33 4.79 3.82 4.76
CA HIS A 33 5.45 5.11 4.92
C HIS A 33 5.46 5.97 3.64
N VAL A 34 5.12 5.41 2.48
CA VAL A 34 5.21 6.11 1.19
C VAL A 34 4.08 7.12 1.03
N THR A 35 2.84 6.73 1.33
CA THR A 35 1.67 7.61 1.23
C THR A 35 0.60 7.26 2.26
N ARG A 36 -0.22 8.26 2.60
CA ARG A 36 -1.38 8.11 3.51
C ARG A 36 -2.47 7.23 2.91
N GLU A 37 -2.52 7.12 1.59
CA GLU A 37 -3.53 6.33 0.88
C GLU A 37 -3.30 4.82 1.02
N TRP A 38 -2.07 4.37 1.25
CA TRP A 38 -1.71 2.96 1.38
C TRP A 38 -1.78 2.44 2.83
N LEU A 39 -1.92 3.34 3.80
CA LEU A 39 -2.02 3.01 5.22
C LEU A 39 -3.19 2.06 5.58
N PRO A 40 -4.44 2.22 5.07
CA PRO A 40 -5.51 1.29 5.42
C PRO A 40 -5.19 -0.14 5.00
N THR A 41 -4.78 -0.34 3.75
CA THR A 41 -4.52 -1.66 3.14
C THR A 41 -3.26 -2.30 3.74
N THR A 42 -2.17 -1.56 3.89
CA THR A 42 -0.95 -2.08 4.55
C THR A 42 -1.20 -2.48 6.00
N ARG A 43 -1.97 -1.71 6.77
CA ARG A 43 -2.35 -2.08 8.14
C ARG A 43 -3.24 -3.32 8.17
N MET A 44 -4.20 -3.42 7.24
CA MET A 44 -5.04 -4.61 7.12
C MET A 44 -4.15 -5.86 7.04
N HIS A 45 -3.21 -5.91 6.09
CA HIS A 45 -2.33 -7.07 5.94
C HIS A 45 -1.38 -7.27 7.13
N LEU A 46 -0.74 -6.21 7.64
CA LEU A 46 0.21 -6.29 8.75
C LEU A 46 -0.43 -6.81 10.06
N PHE A 47 -1.72 -6.53 10.27
CA PHE A 47 -2.46 -6.96 11.47
C PHE A 47 -3.46 -8.09 11.17
N HIS A 48 -3.53 -8.59 9.93
CA HIS A 48 -4.41 -9.71 9.58
C HIS A 48 -4.01 -10.99 10.31
N HIS A 49 -2.71 -11.21 10.50
CA HIS A 49 -2.18 -12.45 11.04
C HIS A 49 -1.53 -12.28 12.42
N VAL A 50 -2.31 -11.84 13.41
CA VAL A 50 -1.87 -11.83 14.81
C VAL A 50 -1.93 -13.25 15.37
N ARG A 51 -0.76 -13.90 15.55
CA ARG A 51 -0.68 -15.16 16.31
C ARG A 51 -0.67 -14.84 17.80
N ILE A 52 -1.58 -15.47 18.54
CA ILE A 52 -1.71 -15.43 20.00
C ILE A 52 -0.89 -16.56 20.62
#